data_AF-A0A7G7KL90-F1
#
_entry.id   AF-A0A7G7KL90-F1
#
_cell.length_a   1.000
_cell.length_b   1.000
_cell.length_c   1.000
_cell.angle_alpha   90.00
_cell.angle_beta   90.00
_cell.angle_gamma   90.00
#
_symmetry.space_group_name_H-M   'P 1'
#
loop_
_entity.id
_entity.type
_entity.pdbx_description
1 polymer ?
#
loop_
_entity_poly.entity_id
_entity_poly.type
_entity_poly.pdbx_seq_one_letter_code
_entity_poly.pdbx_strand_id
1 'polypeptide(L)'
;MRQHVEFDLKGILHELDVLEKVQLPYAANRALKDFGFYAKRFLAEEMRKEFDNPVPFTTRSPYFKMGDLEVTIGVNDVAVKGTSPAAYLFPQVAEGGATRKQIKIGRFSGALDRRGITRGVAIPNERSRAAQLLGLTSRGNLRPSVYTRVLGSLNALEMAGPSKGPHKFFVVPSEKPGGHLQPGVYHRKAKTLSQLMALADTPPTVTPKFPFAKLIEEEAADHIPTMLSKRLKQALGR
;
A
#
# COMPACT_ATOMS: atom_id res chain seq x y z
N MET A 1 -30.35 66.27 28.65
CA MET A 1 -29.80 65.71 27.40
C MET A 1 -29.90 64.20 27.51
N ARG A 2 -30.81 63.55 26.76
CA ARG A 2 -30.97 62.08 26.78
C ARG A 2 -30.32 61.52 25.51
N GLN A 3 -29.35 60.63 25.68
CA GLN A 3 -28.87 59.79 24.58
C GLN A 3 -29.58 58.44 24.69
N HIS A 4 -30.25 58.04 23.62
CA HIS A 4 -30.75 56.68 23.45
C HIS A 4 -29.69 55.88 22.72
N VAL A 5 -29.24 54.77 23.33
CA VAL A 5 -28.45 53.75 22.66
C VAL A 5 -29.44 52.68 22.21
N GLU A 6 -29.70 52.61 20.90
CA GLU A 6 -30.54 51.59 20.30
C GLU A 6 -29.66 50.38 19.99
N PHE A 7 -29.91 49.26 20.67
CA PHE A 7 -29.12 48.04 20.52
C PHE A 7 -29.81 47.12 19.51
N ASP A 8 -29.26 46.99 18.31
CA ASP A 8 -29.81 46.14 17.24
C ASP A 8 -29.47 44.66 17.47
N LEU A 9 -30.23 44.03 18.37
CA LEU A 9 -30.19 42.59 18.60
C LEU A 9 -30.52 41.79 17.33
N LYS A 10 -31.38 42.30 16.44
CA LYS A 10 -31.84 41.53 15.27
C LYS A 10 -30.75 41.40 14.23
N GLY A 11 -30.01 42.48 13.96
CA GLY A 11 -28.84 42.46 13.08
C GLY A 11 -27.78 41.48 13.58
N ILE A 12 -27.46 41.53 14.88
CA ILE A 12 -26.47 40.62 15.50
C ILE A 12 -26.92 39.16 15.39
N LEU A 13 -28.19 38.85 15.71
CA LEU A 13 -28.72 37.50 15.60
C LEU A 13 -28.70 36.99 14.15
N HIS A 14 -29.01 37.85 13.18
CA HIS A 14 -28.93 37.48 11.76
C HIS A 14 -27.50 37.17 11.31
N GLU A 15 -26.51 37.97 11.72
CA GLU A 15 -25.10 37.70 11.40
C GLU A 15 -24.58 36.40 12.03
N LEU A 16 -24.99 36.11 13.27
CA LEU A 16 -24.72 34.83 13.94
C LEU A 16 -25.33 33.65 13.17
N ASP A 17 -26.56 33.79 12.71
CA ASP A 17 -27.26 32.77 11.92
C ASP A 17 -26.54 32.49 10.60
N VAL A 18 -26.05 33.54 9.92
CA VAL A 18 -25.26 33.42 8.68
C VAL A 18 -23.89 32.79 8.94
N LEU A 19 -23.23 33.15 10.04
CA LEU A 19 -21.97 32.54 10.46
C LEU A 19 -22.15 31.03 10.66
N GLU A 20 -23.16 30.63 11.43
CA GLU A 20 -23.41 29.24 11.81
C GLU A 20 -23.84 28.39 10.61
N LYS A 21 -24.78 28.88 9.79
CA LYS A 21 -25.40 28.07 8.72
C LYS A 21 -24.61 28.06 7.42
N VAL A 22 -23.80 29.10 7.15
CA VAL A 22 -23.15 29.28 5.84
C VAL A 22 -21.64 29.30 5.96
N GLN A 23 -21.10 30.21 6.78
CA GLN A 23 -19.66 30.46 6.80
C GLN A 23 -18.88 29.34 7.49
N LEU A 24 -19.40 28.82 8.60
CA LEU A 24 -18.74 27.77 9.37
C LEU A 24 -18.67 26.44 8.59
N PRO A 25 -19.76 25.91 7.99
CA PRO A 25 -19.68 24.67 7.20
C PRO A 25 -18.82 24.82 5.95
N TYR A 26 -18.86 25.99 5.31
CA TYR A 26 -18.01 26.29 4.16
C TYR A 26 -16.51 26.31 4.54
N ALA A 27 -16.16 27.02 5.62
CA ALA A 27 -14.81 27.09 6.13
C ALA A 27 -14.29 25.72 6.59
N ALA A 28 -15.14 24.94 7.28
CA ALA A 28 -14.83 23.59 7.73
C ALA A 28 -14.54 22.65 6.54
N ASN A 29 -15.41 22.60 5.54
CA ASN A 29 -15.18 21.78 4.35
C ASN A 29 -13.89 22.18 3.60
N ARG A 30 -13.58 23.47 3.52
CA ARG A 30 -12.32 23.96 2.95
C ARG A 30 -11.11 23.53 3.79
N ALA A 31 -11.18 23.62 5.12
CA ALA A 31 -10.11 23.22 6.01
C ALA A 31 -9.86 21.71 5.95
N LEU A 32 -10.92 20.89 5.97
CA LEU A 32 -10.83 19.44 5.80
C LEU A 32 -10.22 19.04 4.46
N LYS A 33 -10.56 19.77 3.38
CA LYS A 33 -9.96 19.56 2.06
C LYS A 33 -8.47 19.89 2.04
N ASP A 34 -8.06 21.01 2.65
CA ASP A 34 -6.64 21.35 2.79
C ASP A 34 -5.89 20.28 3.59
N PHE A 35 -6.49 19.82 4.69
CA PHE A 35 -5.93 18.73 5.50
C PHE A 35 -5.81 17.43 4.71
N GLY A 36 -6.79 17.05 3.90
CA GLY A 36 -6.71 15.87 3.05
C GLY A 36 -5.52 15.90 2.07
N PHE A 37 -5.25 17.06 1.46
CA PHE A 37 -4.06 17.23 0.61
C PHE A 37 -2.76 17.14 1.39
N TYR A 38 -2.71 17.74 2.58
CA TYR A 38 -1.58 17.68 3.49
C TYR A 38 -1.30 16.23 3.92
N ALA A 39 -2.29 15.57 4.52
CA ALA A 39 -2.20 14.21 5.04
C ALA A 39 -1.72 13.22 3.97
N LYS A 40 -2.21 13.33 2.73
CA LYS A 40 -1.73 12.51 1.61
C LYS A 40 -0.23 12.64 1.37
N ARG A 41 0.31 13.86 1.43
CA ARG A 41 1.75 14.12 1.22
C ARG A 41 2.57 13.65 2.40
N PHE A 42 2.12 13.99 3.60
CA PHE A 42 2.73 13.58 4.85
C PHE A 42 2.86 12.05 4.95
N LEU A 43 1.77 11.31 4.75
CA LEU A 43 1.80 9.84 4.74
C LEU A 43 2.77 9.27 3.70
N ALA A 44 2.85 9.88 2.52
CA ALA A 44 3.79 9.45 1.49
C ALA A 44 5.26 9.64 1.93
N GLU A 45 5.54 10.68 2.71
CA GLU A 45 6.87 10.96 3.28
C GLU A 45 7.19 10.00 4.44
N GLU A 46 6.26 9.77 5.35
CA GLU A 46 6.42 8.79 6.43
C GLU A 46 6.63 7.37 5.90
N MET A 47 5.87 6.96 4.88
CA MET A 47 6.10 5.69 4.19
C MET A 47 7.52 5.56 3.59
N ARG A 48 8.16 6.67 3.17
CA ARG A 48 9.54 6.64 2.66
C ARG A 48 10.57 6.49 3.77
N LYS A 49 10.27 6.97 4.98
CA LYS A 49 11.15 6.86 6.15
C LYS A 49 11.05 5.47 6.76
N GLU A 50 9.83 4.96 6.90
CA GLU A 50 9.57 3.71 7.60
C GLU A 50 9.78 2.45 6.77
N PHE A 51 9.54 2.50 5.46
CA PHE A 51 9.68 1.33 4.59
C PHE A 51 11.04 1.28 3.91
N ASP A 52 11.57 0.07 3.76
CA ASP A 52 12.81 -0.17 3.03
C ASP A 52 12.53 -0.14 1.53
N ASN A 53 13.16 0.79 0.82
CA ASN A 53 13.09 0.93 -0.65
C ASN A 53 11.67 0.89 -1.24
N PRO A 54 10.68 1.64 -0.72
CA PRO A 54 9.30 1.54 -1.16
C PRO A 54 9.18 1.96 -2.63
N VAL A 55 8.37 1.22 -3.38
CA VAL A 55 8.09 1.56 -4.77
C VAL A 55 7.14 2.75 -4.86
N PRO A 56 7.13 3.52 -5.97
CA PRO A 56 6.20 4.64 -6.15
C PRO A 56 4.72 4.24 -6.00
N PHE A 57 4.40 2.99 -6.31
CA PHE A 57 3.05 2.46 -6.13
C PHE A 57 2.62 2.39 -4.64
N THR A 58 3.59 2.19 -3.74
CA THR A 58 3.38 2.21 -2.28
C THR A 58 3.25 3.64 -1.77
N THR A 59 4.20 4.52 -2.11
CA THR A 59 4.22 5.90 -1.58
C THR A 59 3.14 6.79 -2.19
N ARG A 60 2.58 6.44 -3.34
CA ARG A 60 1.42 7.13 -3.94
C ARG A 60 0.07 6.51 -3.56
N SER A 61 0.08 5.50 -2.68
CA SER A 61 -1.14 4.81 -2.26
C SER A 61 -2.04 5.60 -1.32
N PRO A 62 -1.56 6.57 -0.50
CA PRO A 62 -2.46 7.39 0.30
C PRO A 62 -3.43 8.20 -0.58
N TYR A 63 -4.69 8.24 -0.16
CA TYR A 63 -5.73 9.04 -0.78
C TYR A 63 -6.59 9.69 0.30
N PHE A 64 -7.38 10.68 -0.11
CA PHE A 64 -8.46 11.22 0.70
C PHE A 64 -9.74 11.36 -0.13
N LYS A 65 -10.89 11.31 0.54
CA LYS A 65 -12.22 11.57 -0.02
C LYS A 65 -12.94 12.56 0.89
N MET A 66 -13.68 13.48 0.28
CA MET A 66 -14.50 14.45 1.00
C MET A 66 -15.91 13.89 1.19
N GLY A 67 -16.44 13.99 2.40
CA GLY A 67 -17.84 13.83 2.73
C GLY A 67 -18.46 15.17 3.13
N ASP A 68 -19.66 15.13 3.72
CA ASP A 68 -20.26 16.32 4.33
C ASP A 68 -19.64 16.55 5.71
N LEU A 69 -18.83 17.60 5.85
CA LEU A 69 -18.06 17.90 7.07
C LEU A 69 -17.16 16.74 7.55
N GLU A 70 -16.76 15.88 6.62
CA GLU A 70 -15.89 14.73 6.88
C GLU A 70 -14.78 14.66 5.82
N VAL A 71 -13.61 14.19 6.23
CA VAL A 71 -12.56 13.76 5.31
C VAL A 71 -12.12 12.34 5.67
N THR A 72 -12.30 11.42 4.72
CA THR A 72 -11.82 10.05 4.87
C THR A 72 -10.42 9.95 4.27
N ILE A 73 -9.44 9.48 5.04
CA ILE A 73 -8.07 9.24 4.60
C ILE A 73 -7.82 7.73 4.58
N GLY A 74 -7.19 7.22 3.52
CA GLY A 74 -6.98 5.78 3.38
C GLY A 74 -5.88 5.40 2.41
N VAL A 75 -5.74 4.09 2.20
CA VAL A 75 -4.78 3.48 1.27
C VAL A 75 -5.53 2.86 0.10
N ASN A 76 -5.11 3.16 -1.13
CA ASN A 76 -5.77 2.68 -2.34
C ASN A 76 -5.90 1.15 -2.36
N ASP A 77 -7.12 0.66 -2.63
CA ASP A 77 -7.44 -0.77 -2.76
C ASP A 77 -7.47 -1.26 -4.21
N VAL A 78 -7.30 -0.34 -5.17
CA VAL A 78 -7.33 -0.65 -6.60
C VAL A 78 -6.04 -1.36 -7.02
N ALA A 79 -6.20 -2.52 -7.65
CA ALA A 79 -5.12 -3.30 -8.23
C ALA A 79 -5.07 -3.11 -9.76
N VAL A 80 -4.21 -2.20 -10.26
CA VAL A 80 -4.04 -1.99 -11.72
C VAL A 80 -3.30 -3.18 -12.35
N LYS A 81 -2.16 -3.57 -11.77
CA LYS A 81 -1.36 -4.74 -12.19
C LYS A 81 -0.71 -5.36 -10.95
N GLY A 82 -1.28 -6.46 -10.44
CA GLY A 82 -0.75 -7.13 -9.25
C GLY A 82 -1.65 -7.06 -8.02
N THR A 83 -1.04 -6.99 -6.85
CA THR A 83 -1.72 -6.87 -5.54
C THR A 83 -1.93 -5.41 -5.20
N SER A 84 -3.09 -5.05 -4.65
CA SER A 84 -3.38 -3.65 -4.30
C SER A 84 -2.55 -3.18 -3.10
N PRO A 85 -2.24 -1.87 -3.01
CA PRO A 85 -1.51 -1.29 -1.88
C PRO A 85 -2.14 -1.61 -0.54
N ALA A 86 -3.46 -1.41 -0.41
CA ALA A 86 -4.17 -1.75 0.82
C ALA A 86 -3.91 -3.20 1.25
N ALA A 87 -3.92 -4.14 0.29
CA ALA A 87 -3.75 -5.55 0.59
C ALA A 87 -2.34 -5.96 1.03
N TYR A 88 -1.27 -5.36 0.51
CA TYR A 88 0.10 -5.67 0.95
C TYR A 88 0.59 -4.77 2.11
N LEU A 89 -0.04 -3.61 2.32
CA LEU A 89 0.27 -2.71 3.44
C LEU A 89 -0.53 -3.03 4.70
N PHE A 90 -1.71 -3.66 4.59
CA PHE A 90 -2.53 -4.01 5.76
C PHE A 90 -1.77 -4.73 6.89
N PRO A 91 -0.87 -5.70 6.61
CA PRO A 91 -0.08 -6.35 7.66
C PRO A 91 0.93 -5.42 8.34
N GLN A 92 1.33 -4.32 7.69
CA GLN A 92 2.29 -3.33 8.20
C GLN A 92 1.62 -2.26 9.06
N VAL A 93 0.29 -2.08 8.95
CA VAL A 93 -0.46 -1.10 9.72
C VAL A 93 -0.65 -1.60 11.15
N ALA A 94 -0.30 -0.78 12.15
CA ALA A 94 -0.25 -1.17 13.58
C ALA A 94 -1.61 -1.38 14.27
N GLU A 95 -2.71 -1.28 13.54
CA GLU A 95 -4.07 -1.39 14.09
C GLU A 95 -4.46 -2.84 14.46
N GLY A 96 -5.29 -3.04 15.48
CA GLY A 96 -5.90 -4.34 15.77
C GLY A 96 -5.10 -5.31 16.66
N GLY A 97 -4.14 -4.82 17.46
CA GLY A 97 -3.57 -5.53 18.63
C GLY A 97 -2.70 -6.77 18.35
N ALA A 98 -2.68 -7.28 17.12
CA ALA A 98 -1.87 -8.43 16.76
C ALA A 98 -0.39 -8.04 16.58
N THR A 99 0.50 -8.63 17.41
CA THR A 99 1.96 -8.41 17.35
C THR A 99 2.57 -8.86 16.02
N ARG A 100 1.95 -9.82 15.33
CA ARG A 100 2.36 -10.29 14.00
C ARG A 100 1.14 -10.50 13.11
N LYS A 101 1.22 -10.02 11.86
CA LYS A 101 0.16 -10.16 10.85
C LYS A 101 0.66 -10.97 9.66
N GLN A 102 -0.17 -11.88 9.16
CA GLN A 102 0.16 -12.67 7.97
C GLN A 102 0.17 -11.80 6.71
N ILE A 103 1.18 -11.98 5.86
CA ILE A 103 1.23 -11.31 4.56
C ILE A 103 0.24 -11.99 3.61
N LYS A 104 -0.50 -11.18 2.85
CA LYS A 104 -1.38 -11.69 1.80
C LYS A 104 -0.57 -12.37 0.69
N ILE A 105 -0.99 -13.56 0.31
CA ILE A 105 -0.37 -14.33 -0.78
C ILE A 105 -0.42 -13.51 -2.08
N GLY A 106 0.74 -13.37 -2.72
CA GLY A 106 0.87 -12.67 -4.00
C GLY A 106 0.25 -13.44 -5.16
N ARG A 107 -0.11 -12.73 -6.24
CA ARG A 107 -0.74 -13.35 -7.44
C ARG A 107 0.08 -14.44 -8.09
N PHE A 108 1.41 -14.37 -7.99
CA PHE A 108 2.30 -15.37 -8.54
C PHE A 108 2.15 -16.71 -7.82
N SER A 109 2.26 -16.74 -6.49
CA SER A 109 2.03 -17.94 -5.69
C SER A 109 0.61 -18.47 -5.88
N GLY A 110 -0.40 -17.59 -5.89
CA GLY A 110 -1.78 -17.98 -6.20
C GLY A 110 -2.00 -18.44 -7.65
N ALA A 111 -1.08 -18.16 -8.58
CA ALA A 111 -1.11 -18.73 -9.93
C ALA A 111 -0.44 -20.11 -9.98
N LEU A 112 0.59 -20.35 -9.16
CA LEU A 112 1.18 -21.68 -9.02
C LEU A 112 0.20 -22.66 -8.36
N ASP A 113 -0.51 -22.22 -7.33
CA ASP A 113 -1.50 -23.01 -6.61
C ASP A 113 -2.69 -23.39 -7.50
N ARG A 114 -3.29 -22.42 -8.21
CA ARG A 114 -4.38 -22.68 -9.17
C ARG A 114 -3.99 -23.61 -10.33
N ARG A 115 -2.70 -23.77 -10.60
CA ARG A 115 -2.17 -24.69 -11.61
C ARG A 115 -1.74 -26.03 -11.02
N GLY A 116 -1.98 -26.28 -9.74
CA GLY A 116 -1.59 -27.51 -9.06
C GLY A 116 -0.08 -27.72 -8.93
N ILE A 117 0.73 -26.68 -9.16
CA ILE A 117 2.20 -26.78 -9.14
C ILE A 117 2.72 -26.85 -7.70
N THR A 118 2.23 -25.96 -6.85
CA THR A 118 2.56 -25.93 -5.43
C THR A 118 1.57 -25.06 -4.67
N ARG A 119 1.25 -25.46 -3.43
CA ARG A 119 0.47 -24.66 -2.47
C ARG A 119 1.33 -23.67 -1.68
N GLY A 120 2.65 -23.73 -1.81
CA GLY A 120 3.58 -22.89 -1.08
C GLY A 120 3.63 -21.45 -1.57
N VAL A 121 4.06 -20.54 -0.68
CA VAL A 121 4.31 -19.13 -1.00
C VAL A 121 5.71 -18.99 -1.57
N ALA A 122 5.79 -18.58 -2.85
CA ALA A 122 7.06 -18.29 -3.51
C ALA A 122 7.66 -16.96 -3.03
N ILE A 123 8.86 -17.05 -2.45
CA ILE A 123 9.63 -15.92 -1.92
C ILE A 123 10.88 -15.72 -2.81
N PRO A 124 11.03 -14.56 -3.48
CA PRO A 124 12.22 -14.24 -4.26
C PRO A 124 13.53 -14.40 -3.47
N ASN A 125 14.49 -15.11 -4.05
CA ASN A 125 15.87 -15.13 -3.56
C ASN A 125 16.70 -14.13 -4.37
N GLU A 126 16.68 -12.87 -3.96
CA GLU A 126 17.35 -11.75 -4.64
C GLU A 126 18.88 -11.90 -4.71
N ARG A 127 19.46 -12.66 -3.76
CA ARG A 127 20.90 -12.93 -3.69
C ARG A 127 21.33 -14.07 -4.60
N SER A 128 20.38 -14.83 -5.15
CA SER A 128 20.69 -15.97 -6.01
C SER A 128 21.32 -15.53 -7.34
N ARG A 129 22.20 -16.38 -7.88
CA ARG A 129 22.74 -16.20 -9.23
C ARG A 129 21.63 -16.13 -10.28
N ALA A 130 20.55 -16.90 -10.11
CA ALA A 130 19.38 -16.84 -10.98
C ALA A 130 18.75 -15.44 -10.99
N ALA A 131 18.53 -14.83 -9.83
CA ALA A 131 17.94 -13.51 -9.70
C ALA A 131 18.83 -12.42 -10.32
N GLN A 132 20.14 -12.50 -10.09
CA GLN A 132 21.12 -11.60 -10.72
C GLN A 132 21.17 -11.74 -12.25
N LEU A 133 21.12 -12.97 -12.77
CA LEU A 133 21.15 -13.24 -14.22
C LEU A 133 19.87 -12.86 -14.95
N LEU A 134 18.71 -13.10 -14.33
CA LEU A 134 17.41 -12.82 -14.94
C LEU A 134 17.02 -11.34 -14.81
N GLY A 135 17.73 -10.62 -13.95
CA GLY A 135 17.67 -9.18 -13.82
C GLY A 135 16.78 -8.74 -12.66
N LEU A 136 17.37 -7.91 -11.81
CA LEU A 136 16.67 -7.17 -10.78
C LEU A 136 16.29 -5.78 -11.31
N THR A 137 15.31 -5.18 -10.65
CA THR A 137 15.04 -3.74 -10.75
C THR A 137 16.11 -2.98 -9.98
N SER A 138 16.18 -1.66 -10.18
CA SER A 138 17.08 -0.79 -9.39
C SER A 138 16.83 -0.86 -7.88
N ARG A 139 15.68 -1.39 -7.45
CA ARG A 139 15.29 -1.57 -6.05
C ARG A 139 15.47 -3.01 -5.54
N GLY A 140 16.24 -3.85 -6.23
CA GLY A 140 16.51 -5.24 -5.81
C GLY A 140 15.39 -6.25 -6.11
N ASN A 141 14.17 -5.80 -6.42
CA ASN A 141 13.06 -6.69 -6.77
C ASN A 141 13.27 -7.43 -8.10
N LEU A 142 12.77 -8.67 -8.23
CA LEU A 142 12.69 -9.38 -9.51
C LEU A 142 11.86 -8.60 -10.54
N ARG A 143 12.31 -8.58 -11.80
CA ARG A 143 11.58 -7.93 -12.88
C ARG A 143 10.24 -8.64 -13.17
N PRO A 144 9.15 -7.89 -13.50
CA PRO A 144 7.85 -8.49 -13.84
C PRO A 144 7.90 -9.57 -14.93
N SER A 145 8.78 -9.42 -15.93
CA SER A 145 8.98 -10.37 -17.02
C SER A 145 9.56 -11.72 -16.57
N VAL A 146 10.21 -11.78 -15.40
CA VAL A 146 10.72 -13.04 -14.84
C VAL A 146 9.56 -13.91 -14.40
N TYR A 147 8.56 -13.33 -13.71
CA TYR A 147 7.37 -14.07 -13.27
C TYR A 147 6.59 -14.65 -14.45
N THR A 148 6.39 -13.87 -15.53
CA THR A 148 5.70 -14.38 -16.72
C THR A 148 6.50 -15.47 -17.43
N ARG A 149 7.84 -15.36 -17.49
CA ARG A 149 8.71 -16.38 -18.06
C ARG A 149 8.70 -17.68 -17.25
N VAL A 150 8.70 -17.59 -15.92
CA VAL A 150 8.58 -18.75 -15.04
C VAL A 150 7.24 -19.44 -15.29
N LEU A 151 6.13 -18.71 -15.22
CA LEU A 151 4.79 -19.26 -15.45
C LEU A 151 4.65 -19.87 -16.87
N GLY A 152 5.25 -19.26 -17.88
CA GLY A 152 5.25 -19.78 -19.24
C GLY A 152 6.08 -21.06 -19.37
N SER A 153 7.27 -21.10 -18.77
CA SER A 153 8.13 -22.28 -18.78
C SER A 153 7.53 -23.46 -18.02
N LEU A 154 6.82 -23.20 -16.91
CA LEU A 154 6.17 -24.26 -16.14
C LEU A 154 4.98 -24.85 -16.89
N ASN A 155 4.17 -24.00 -17.54
CA ASN A 155 3.07 -24.47 -18.41
C ASN A 155 3.58 -25.27 -19.60
N ALA A 156 4.68 -24.84 -20.23
CA ALA A 156 5.27 -25.56 -21.34
C ALA A 156 5.77 -26.95 -20.94
N LEU A 157 6.19 -27.14 -19.68
CA LEU A 157 6.59 -28.44 -19.13
C LEU A 157 5.38 -29.36 -18.88
N GLU A 158 4.22 -28.79 -18.58
CA GLU A 158 2.97 -29.49 -18.31
C GLU A 158 2.26 -29.94 -19.61
N MET A 159 2.32 -29.11 -20.67
CA MET A 159 1.59 -29.36 -21.93
C MET A 159 2.40 -30.05 -23.03
N ALA A 160 3.72 -30.05 -23.00
CA ALA A 160 4.55 -30.68 -24.02
C ALA A 160 5.90 -31.10 -23.42
N GLY A 161 6.50 -32.19 -23.93
CA GLY A 161 7.82 -32.65 -23.52
C GLY A 161 8.92 -31.55 -23.50
N PRO A 162 10.11 -31.86 -22.97
CA PRO A 162 11.08 -30.91 -22.43
C PRO A 162 11.25 -29.65 -23.29
N SER A 163 10.77 -28.52 -22.77
CA SER A 163 10.85 -27.19 -23.41
C SER A 163 12.20 -26.98 -24.13
N LYS A 164 12.13 -26.75 -25.45
CA LYS A 164 13.28 -26.37 -26.28
C LYS A 164 13.57 -24.89 -26.06
N GLY A 165 14.43 -24.59 -25.07
CA GLY A 165 14.93 -23.24 -24.79
C GLY A 165 16.09 -23.24 -23.79
N PRO A 166 16.97 -22.20 -23.80
CA PRO A 166 18.17 -22.15 -22.96
C PRO A 166 17.91 -21.85 -21.48
N HIS A 167 16.69 -21.42 -21.12
CA HIS A 167 16.27 -21.17 -19.75
C HIS A 167 15.17 -22.16 -19.37
N LYS A 168 15.49 -23.12 -18.50
CA LYS A 168 14.51 -24.07 -17.98
C LYS A 168 14.19 -23.72 -16.54
N PHE A 169 12.92 -23.50 -16.26
CA PHE A 169 12.42 -23.37 -14.90
C PHE A 169 11.73 -24.67 -14.48
N PHE A 170 11.92 -25.06 -13.24
CA PHE A 170 11.20 -26.18 -12.63
C PHE A 170 10.95 -25.89 -11.16
N VAL A 171 10.01 -26.62 -10.57
CA VAL A 171 9.63 -26.49 -9.17
C VAL A 171 10.04 -27.75 -8.42
N VAL A 172 10.64 -27.54 -7.26
CA VAL A 172 10.82 -28.55 -6.23
C VAL A 172 9.74 -28.30 -5.17
N PRO A 173 8.68 -29.13 -5.10
CA PRO A 173 7.58 -28.92 -4.16
C PRO A 173 8.01 -29.25 -2.73
N SER A 174 7.39 -28.62 -1.74
CA SER A 174 7.66 -28.88 -0.33
C SER A 174 7.26 -30.29 0.11
N GLU A 175 6.19 -30.84 -0.49
CA GLU A 175 5.63 -32.16 -0.13
C GLU A 175 6.50 -33.33 -0.63
N LYS A 176 7.30 -33.11 -1.67
CA LYS A 176 8.20 -34.12 -2.27
C LYS A 176 9.52 -33.46 -2.63
N PRO A 177 10.39 -33.16 -1.65
CA PRO A 177 11.69 -32.60 -1.92
C PRO A 177 12.48 -33.54 -2.82
N GLY A 178 12.82 -33.07 -4.02
CA GLY A 178 13.60 -33.84 -4.99
C GLY A 178 15.08 -33.84 -4.59
N GLY A 179 15.54 -34.89 -3.91
CA GLY A 179 16.94 -35.06 -3.52
C GLY A 179 17.41 -33.98 -2.53
N HIS A 180 18.60 -33.42 -2.76
CA HIS A 180 19.24 -32.41 -1.89
C HIS A 180 18.79 -30.97 -2.15
N LEU A 181 17.82 -30.77 -3.06
CA LEU A 181 17.32 -29.44 -3.38
C LEU A 181 16.23 -29.03 -2.38
N GLN A 182 16.38 -27.83 -1.83
CA GLN A 182 15.36 -27.22 -0.98
C GLN A 182 14.11 -26.88 -1.81
N PRO A 183 12.91 -26.88 -1.21
CA PRO A 183 11.69 -26.48 -1.90
C PRO A 183 11.80 -25.09 -2.53
N GLY A 184 11.44 -24.96 -3.80
CA GLY A 184 11.68 -23.73 -4.54
C GLY A 184 11.42 -23.80 -6.04
N VAL A 185 11.40 -22.62 -6.66
CA VAL A 185 11.49 -22.47 -8.11
C VAL A 185 12.96 -22.32 -8.49
N TYR A 186 13.44 -23.18 -9.36
CA TYR A 186 14.83 -23.20 -9.81
C TYR A 186 14.96 -22.73 -11.26
N HIS A 187 16.05 -22.04 -11.52
CA HIS A 187 16.52 -21.73 -12.87
C HIS A 187 17.70 -22.64 -13.19
N ARG A 188 17.59 -23.37 -14.31
CA ARG A 188 18.68 -24.16 -14.88
C ARG A 188 19.25 -23.44 -16.10
N LYS A 189 20.56 -23.20 -16.06
CA LYS A 189 21.36 -22.73 -17.20
C LYS A 189 22.50 -23.72 -17.43
N ALA A 190 22.49 -24.42 -18.57
CA ALA A 190 23.41 -25.51 -18.85
C ALA A 190 23.45 -26.56 -17.71
N LYS A 191 24.61 -26.72 -17.06
CA LYS A 191 24.83 -27.64 -15.92
C LYS A 191 24.62 -26.99 -14.54
N THR A 192 24.35 -25.69 -14.48
CA THR A 192 24.21 -24.95 -13.22
C THR A 192 22.75 -24.82 -12.84
N LEU A 193 22.44 -25.16 -11.59
CA LEU A 193 21.15 -24.93 -10.93
C LEU A 193 21.28 -23.76 -9.97
N SER A 194 20.29 -22.88 -9.94
CA SER A 194 20.21 -21.80 -8.97
C SER A 194 18.77 -21.57 -8.55
N GLN A 195 18.52 -21.54 -7.25
CA GLN A 195 17.19 -21.31 -6.68
C GLN A 195 16.80 -19.84 -6.91
N LEU A 196 15.77 -19.61 -7.72
CA LEU A 196 15.23 -18.27 -7.99
C LEU A 196 14.28 -17.81 -6.89
N MET A 197 13.44 -18.73 -6.41
CA MET A 197 12.48 -18.48 -5.32
C MET A 197 12.49 -19.67 -4.36
N ALA A 198 12.47 -19.40 -3.06
CA ALA A 198 12.16 -20.42 -2.06
C ALA A 198 10.65 -20.62 -1.97
N LEU A 199 10.21 -21.81 -1.58
CA LEU A 199 8.80 -22.06 -1.24
C LEU A 199 8.67 -22.19 0.27
N ALA A 200 7.83 -21.33 0.86
CA ALA A 200 7.42 -21.44 2.24
C ALA A 200 6.04 -22.10 2.33
N ASP A 201 5.86 -23.05 3.25
CA ASP A 201 4.60 -23.77 3.40
C ASP A 201 3.51 -22.90 4.03
N THR A 202 3.92 -21.93 4.83
CA THR A 202 3.03 -20.94 5.44
C THR A 202 3.40 -19.53 5.00
N PRO A 203 2.41 -18.64 4.78
CA PRO A 203 2.68 -17.24 4.51
C PRO A 203 3.50 -16.61 5.64
N PRO A 204 4.57 -15.86 5.32
CA PRO A 204 5.37 -15.19 6.34
C PRO A 204 4.53 -14.15 7.09
N THR A 205 4.88 -13.93 8.35
CA THR A 205 4.28 -12.89 9.19
C THR A 205 5.21 -11.70 9.34
N VAL A 206 4.65 -10.50 9.46
CA VAL A 206 5.40 -9.26 9.73
C VAL A 206 4.91 -8.62 11.01
N THR A 207 5.82 -7.95 11.72
CA THR A 207 5.47 -7.05 12.83
C THR A 207 4.97 -5.75 12.23
N PRO A 208 3.77 -5.28 12.60
CA PRO A 208 3.29 -3.97 12.16
C PRO A 208 4.22 -2.86 12.64
N LYS A 209 4.58 -1.92 11.76
CA LYS A 209 5.46 -0.80 12.08
C LYS A 209 4.94 0.57 11.66
N PHE A 210 3.82 0.62 10.92
CA PHE A 210 3.26 1.87 10.42
C PHE A 210 1.98 2.24 11.20
N PRO A 211 2.04 3.18 12.16
CA PRO A 211 0.89 3.57 12.97
C PRO A 211 -0.04 4.54 12.22
N PHE A 212 -0.69 4.06 11.15
CA PHE A 212 -1.47 4.88 10.21
C PHE A 212 -2.50 5.79 10.90
N ALA A 213 -3.47 5.21 11.64
CA ALA A 213 -4.52 5.99 12.31
C ALA A 213 -3.93 7.02 13.29
N LYS A 214 -3.01 6.60 14.15
CA LYS A 214 -2.38 7.47 15.14
C LYS A 214 -1.69 8.68 14.49
N LEU A 215 -0.91 8.46 13.43
CA LEU A 215 -0.26 9.54 12.69
C LEU A 215 -1.27 10.54 12.14
N ILE A 216 -2.38 10.07 11.58
CA ILE A 216 -3.42 10.95 11.05
C ILE A 216 -4.17 11.70 12.16
N GLU A 217 -4.45 11.05 13.27
CA GLU A 217 -5.11 11.66 14.44
C GLU A 217 -4.26 12.77 15.05
N GLU A 218 -2.96 12.53 15.23
CA GLU A 218 -2.00 13.53 15.74
C GLU A 218 -1.93 14.73 14.79
N GLU A 219 -1.72 14.50 13.50
CA GLU A 219 -1.64 15.57 12.50
C GLU A 219 -2.97 16.33 12.34
N ALA A 220 -4.11 15.66 12.49
CA ALA A 220 -5.43 16.28 12.45
C ALA A 220 -5.62 17.26 13.61
N ALA A 221 -5.25 16.84 14.83
CA ALA A 221 -5.33 17.67 16.02
C ALA A 221 -4.48 18.95 15.89
N ASP A 222 -3.29 18.84 15.31
CA ASP A 222 -2.35 19.95 15.19
C ASP A 222 -2.73 20.93 14.06
N HIS A 223 -3.20 20.42 12.91
CA HIS A 223 -3.37 21.23 11.71
C HIS A 223 -4.79 21.74 11.46
N ILE A 224 -5.83 20.94 11.76
CA ILE A 224 -7.22 21.30 11.43
C ILE A 224 -7.65 22.61 12.11
N PRO A 225 -7.39 22.86 13.41
CA PRO A 225 -7.81 24.10 14.07
C PRO A 225 -7.23 25.35 13.39
N THR A 226 -5.95 25.28 13.03
CA THR A 226 -5.24 26.38 12.34
C THR A 226 -5.79 26.60 10.93
N MET A 227 -6.04 25.52 10.19
CA MET A 227 -6.65 25.59 8.85
C MET A 227 -8.07 26.14 8.91
N LEU A 228 -8.89 25.68 9.87
CA LEU A 228 -10.25 26.17 10.08
C LEU A 228 -10.26 27.66 10.41
N SER A 229 -9.44 28.11 11.37
CA SER A 229 -9.32 29.51 11.73
C SER A 229 -8.95 30.38 10.53
N LYS A 230 -7.99 29.93 9.72
CA LYS A 230 -7.61 30.60 8.48
C LYS A 230 -8.77 30.67 7.47
N ARG A 231 -9.49 29.57 7.26
CA ARG A 231 -10.62 29.54 6.32
C ARG A 231 -11.81 30.36 6.80
N LEU A 232 -12.06 30.40 8.10
CA LEU A 232 -13.11 31.21 8.69
C LEU A 232 -12.83 32.70 8.53
N LYS A 233 -11.59 33.15 8.78
CA LYS A 233 -11.17 34.54 8.52
C LYS A 233 -11.40 34.94 7.07
N GLN A 234 -10.98 34.09 6.13
CA GLN A 234 -11.20 34.30 4.70
C GLN A 234 -12.68 34.39 4.33
N ALA A 235 -13.52 33.53 4.92
CA ALA A 235 -14.95 33.48 4.66
C ALA A 235 -15.67 34.74 5.19
N LEU A 236 -15.14 35.33 6.27
CA LEU A 236 -15.59 36.59 6.86
C LEU A 236 -14.97 37.84 6.21
N GLY A 237 -14.14 37.69 5.18
CA GLY A 237 -13.49 38.81 4.50
C GLY A 237 -12.43 39.53 5.34
N ARG A 238 -11.79 38.82 6.28
CA ARG A 238 -10.72 39.32 7.17
C ARG A 238 -9.38 38.63 6.94
#